data_AF-A0A1C5W2C0-F1
#
_entry.id   AF-A0A1C5W2C0-F1
#
_cell.length_a   1.000
_cell.length_b   1.000
_cell.length_c   1.000
_cell.angle_alpha   90.00
_cell.angle_beta   90.00
_cell.angle_gamma   90.00
#
_symmetry.space_group_name_H-M   'P 1'
#
loop_
_entity.id
_entity.type
_entity.pdbx_description
1 polymer ?
#
loop_
_entity_poly.entity_id
_entity_poly.type
_entity_poly.pdbx_seq_one_letter_code
_entity_poly.pdbx_strand_id
1 'polypeptide(L)'
;MVKARFSESQQPVKIIENGDMVTVFICLNGVEKTDENAFEESSTSYIEYDYNEFVEEKSLLDMDDLNSNPENYLNYIVNPELDKLKNEKIVESKTLLAEYLSFHPLFSKAKYKEGRYYTVTEEKQRQLTSKMAMYNIYSQQSLSYSLLKWNDVGNICEDWTVEELTKLAMEIDAYVTPLVEKQQAYEKMVQKVSNIEEFNMIGNLVFE
;
A
#
# COMPACT_ATOMS: atom_id res chain seq x y z
N MET A 1 -23.83 2.99 -13.26
CA MET A 1 -23.85 1.82 -12.36
C MET A 1 -24.70 0.73 -12.97
N VAL A 2 -24.07 -0.37 -13.36
CA VAL A 2 -24.73 -1.55 -13.95
C VAL A 2 -25.13 -2.50 -12.82
N LYS A 3 -26.24 -3.22 -12.98
CA LYS A 3 -26.68 -4.26 -12.06
C LYS A 3 -26.51 -5.63 -12.70
N ALA A 4 -25.98 -6.59 -11.96
CA ALA A 4 -25.86 -7.99 -12.41
C ALA A 4 -26.54 -8.93 -11.41
N ARG A 5 -27.15 -10.01 -11.92
CA ARG A 5 -27.87 -11.01 -11.13
C ARG A 5 -27.10 -12.33 -11.16
N PHE A 6 -26.91 -12.93 -10.00
CA PHE A 6 -26.25 -14.23 -9.85
C PHE A 6 -27.07 -15.16 -8.96
N SER A 7 -27.02 -16.46 -9.24
CA SER A 7 -27.63 -17.49 -8.39
C SER A 7 -26.83 -17.79 -7.13
N GLU A 8 -25.53 -17.47 -7.14
CA GLU A 8 -24.59 -17.74 -6.05
C GLU A 8 -23.85 -16.46 -5.64
N SER A 9 -23.38 -16.43 -4.40
CA SER A 9 -22.58 -15.31 -3.88
C SER A 9 -21.30 -15.13 -4.72
N GLN A 10 -20.99 -13.89 -5.06
CA GLN A 10 -19.78 -13.54 -5.81
C GLN A 10 -18.70 -13.01 -4.87
N GLN A 11 -17.43 -13.16 -5.27
CA GLN A 11 -16.33 -12.44 -4.63
C GLN A 11 -16.40 -10.96 -5.01
N PRO A 12 -15.99 -10.03 -4.10
CA PRO A 12 -15.97 -8.60 -4.40
C PRO A 12 -15.21 -8.24 -5.67
N VAL A 13 -14.08 -8.92 -5.88
CA VAL A 13 -13.23 -8.82 -7.06
C VAL A 13 -12.93 -10.22 -7.56
N LYS A 14 -13.09 -10.44 -8.86
CA LYS A 14 -12.60 -11.63 -9.54
C LYS A 14 -11.75 -11.19 -10.73
N ILE A 15 -10.58 -11.80 -10.84
CA ILE A 15 -9.61 -11.47 -11.89
C ILE A 15 -9.31 -12.73 -12.69
N ILE A 16 -9.35 -12.61 -14.02
CA ILE A 16 -8.96 -13.66 -14.95
C ILE A 16 -7.78 -13.14 -15.76
N GLU A 17 -6.62 -13.76 -15.59
CA GLU A 17 -5.40 -13.39 -16.32
C GLU A 17 -5.32 -14.10 -17.67
N ASN A 18 -4.95 -13.37 -18.72
CA ASN A 18 -4.70 -13.90 -20.06
C ASN A 18 -3.47 -13.19 -20.67
N GLY A 19 -2.29 -13.71 -20.35
CA GLY A 19 -1.03 -13.06 -20.70
C GLY A 19 -0.88 -11.73 -19.96
N ASP A 20 -0.62 -10.65 -20.69
CA ASP A 20 -0.47 -9.30 -20.13
C ASP A 20 -1.81 -8.60 -19.86
N MET A 21 -2.92 -9.17 -20.34
CA MET A 21 -4.26 -8.61 -20.14
C MET A 21 -4.96 -9.32 -18.98
N VAL A 22 -5.75 -8.56 -18.22
CA VAL A 22 -6.62 -9.10 -17.17
C VAL A 22 -8.06 -8.69 -17.41
N THR A 23 -8.98 -9.63 -17.21
CA THR A 23 -10.42 -9.34 -17.13
C THR A 23 -10.79 -9.23 -15.66
N VAL A 24 -11.33 -8.07 -15.28
CA VAL A 24 -11.71 -7.76 -13.91
C VAL A 24 -13.22 -7.70 -13.81
N PHE A 25 -13.76 -8.39 -12.81
CA PHE A 25 -15.16 -8.37 -12.43
C PHE A 25 -15.27 -7.78 -11.02
N ILE A 26 -16.06 -6.72 -10.88
CA ILE A 26 -16.37 -6.10 -9.58
C ILE A 26 -17.83 -6.42 -9.26
N CYS A 27 -18.08 -7.07 -8.12
CA CYS A 27 -19.41 -7.40 -7.63
C CYS A 27 -19.56 -6.91 -6.17
N LEU A 28 -20.20 -5.76 -5.95
CA LEU A 28 -20.39 -5.18 -4.62
C LEU A 28 -21.87 -5.05 -4.26
N ASN A 29 -22.16 -4.85 -2.97
CA ASN A 29 -23.49 -4.56 -2.44
C ASN A 29 -24.58 -5.56 -2.88
N GLY A 30 -24.29 -6.85 -2.78
CA GLY A 30 -25.23 -7.93 -3.12
C GLY A 30 -26.51 -7.88 -2.29
N VAL A 31 -27.66 -7.88 -2.95
CA VAL A 31 -28.99 -7.92 -2.31
C VAL A 31 -29.75 -9.16 -2.79
N GLU A 32 -30.13 -10.03 -1.85
CA GLU A 32 -31.00 -11.17 -2.14
C GLU A 32 -32.39 -10.70 -2.59
N LYS A 33 -32.86 -11.26 -3.70
CA LYS A 33 -34.18 -11.00 -4.29
C LYS A 33 -34.82 -12.31 -4.73
N THR A 34 -36.12 -12.27 -4.96
CA THR A 34 -36.90 -13.41 -5.46
C THR A 34 -37.85 -12.88 -6.52
N ASP A 35 -37.82 -13.52 -7.70
CA ASP A 35 -38.81 -13.28 -8.74
C ASP A 35 -39.86 -14.41 -8.63
N GLU A 36 -41.12 -14.04 -8.42
CA GLU A 36 -42.26 -14.96 -8.43
C GLU A 36 -42.80 -15.10 -9.86
N ASN A 37 -42.89 -16.32 -10.36
CA ASN A 37 -43.51 -16.62 -11.64
C ASN A 37 -44.95 -17.12 -11.41
N ALA A 38 -45.91 -16.18 -11.45
CA ALA A 38 -47.32 -16.46 -11.18
C ALA A 38 -47.96 -17.49 -12.14
N PHE A 39 -47.36 -17.72 -13.31
CA PHE A 39 -47.85 -18.70 -14.29
C PHE A 39 -47.38 -20.12 -14.03
N GLU A 40 -46.23 -20.29 -13.37
CA GLU A 40 -45.59 -21.59 -13.13
C GLU A 40 -45.64 -22.02 -11.66
N GLU A 41 -46.29 -21.23 -10.79
CA GLU A 41 -46.27 -21.42 -9.32
C GLU A 41 -44.86 -21.66 -8.77
N SER A 42 -43.87 -20.98 -9.36
CA SER A 42 -42.46 -21.16 -9.05
C SER A 42 -41.81 -19.83 -8.66
N SER A 43 -40.81 -19.89 -7.79
CA SER A 43 -40.03 -18.73 -7.37
C SER A 43 -38.56 -18.98 -7.63
N THR A 44 -37.86 -17.99 -8.20
CA THR A 44 -36.41 -18.06 -8.40
C THR A 44 -35.71 -17.02 -7.54
N SER A 45 -34.83 -17.48 -6.64
CA SER A 45 -33.97 -16.61 -5.84
C SER A 45 -32.70 -16.22 -6.59
N TYR A 46 -32.28 -14.96 -6.48
CA TYR A 46 -31.02 -14.46 -7.03
C TYR A 46 -30.46 -13.37 -6.12
N ILE A 47 -29.20 -13.04 -6.33
CA ILE A 47 -28.51 -11.93 -5.67
C ILE A 47 -28.19 -10.88 -6.73
N GLU A 48 -28.63 -9.65 -6.52
CA GLU A 48 -28.36 -8.52 -7.40
C GLU A 48 -27.21 -7.68 -6.85
N TYR A 49 -26.16 -7.46 -7.65
CA TYR A 49 -24.96 -6.70 -7.28
C TYR A 49 -24.85 -5.40 -8.05
N ASP A 50 -24.17 -4.41 -7.45
CA ASP A 50 -23.50 -3.34 -8.20
C ASP A 50 -22.32 -3.95 -8.94
N TYR A 51 -22.29 -3.75 -10.27
CA TYR A 51 -21.42 -4.49 -11.15
C TYR A 51 -20.60 -3.59 -12.06
N ASN A 52 -19.33 -3.96 -12.24
CA ASN A 52 -18.50 -3.49 -13.34
C ASN A 52 -17.67 -4.63 -13.92
N GLU A 53 -17.41 -4.58 -15.22
CA GLU A 53 -16.54 -5.50 -15.93
C GLU A 53 -15.70 -4.74 -16.93
N PHE A 54 -14.40 -5.01 -16.92
CA PHE A 54 -13.47 -4.39 -17.85
C PHE A 54 -12.26 -5.28 -18.12
N VAL A 55 -11.59 -5.00 -19.24
CA VAL A 55 -10.35 -5.65 -19.64
C VAL A 55 -9.27 -4.59 -19.76
N GLU A 56 -8.13 -4.80 -19.11
CA GLU A 56 -7.01 -3.86 -19.11
C GLU A 56 -5.68 -4.61 -19.03
N GLU A 57 -4.59 -3.93 -19.40
CA GLU A 57 -3.24 -4.42 -19.19
C GLU A 57 -2.91 -4.52 -17.69
N LYS A 58 -2.37 -5.65 -17.25
CA LYS A 58 -2.00 -5.93 -15.86
C LYS A 58 -1.02 -4.89 -15.29
N SER A 59 -0.14 -4.36 -16.14
CA SER A 59 0.87 -3.36 -15.76
C SER A 59 0.27 -1.98 -15.49
N LEU A 60 -0.94 -1.72 -15.99
CA LEU A 60 -1.65 -0.44 -15.85
C LEU A 60 -2.57 -0.40 -14.63
N LEU A 61 -2.86 -1.55 -14.03
CA LEU A 61 -3.70 -1.64 -12.84
C LEU A 61 -2.88 -1.75 -11.56
N ASP A 62 -3.25 -0.94 -10.56
CA ASP A 62 -2.86 -1.17 -9.18
C ASP A 62 -3.68 -2.33 -8.61
N MET A 63 -3.10 -3.53 -8.61
CA MET A 63 -3.75 -4.76 -8.15
C MET A 63 -4.00 -4.76 -6.64
N ASP A 64 -3.17 -4.07 -5.86
CA ASP A 64 -3.33 -3.99 -4.41
C ASP A 64 -4.50 -3.08 -4.05
N ASP A 65 -4.63 -1.93 -4.74
CA ASP A 65 -5.78 -1.04 -4.59
C ASP A 65 -7.07 -1.69 -5.10
N LEU A 66 -7.02 -2.37 -6.24
CA LEU A 66 -8.17 -3.08 -6.80
C LEU A 66 -8.79 -4.05 -5.80
N ASN A 67 -7.96 -4.83 -5.08
CA ASN A 67 -8.42 -5.79 -4.10
C ASN A 67 -8.82 -5.13 -2.76
N SER A 68 -8.17 -4.05 -2.37
CA SER A 68 -8.38 -3.41 -1.06
C SER A 68 -9.50 -2.37 -1.06
N ASN A 69 -9.75 -1.71 -2.21
CA ASN A 69 -10.72 -0.64 -2.40
C ASN A 69 -11.53 -0.84 -3.71
N PRO A 70 -12.20 -2.00 -3.90
CA PRO A 70 -12.89 -2.33 -5.16
C PRO A 70 -14.03 -1.36 -5.52
N GLU A 71 -14.55 -0.60 -4.56
CA GLU A 71 -15.56 0.42 -4.78
C GLU A 71 -15.11 1.55 -5.71
N ASN A 72 -13.80 1.83 -5.76
CA ASN A 72 -13.21 2.80 -6.70
C ASN A 72 -13.39 2.34 -8.16
N TYR A 73 -13.60 1.05 -8.38
CA TYR A 73 -13.65 0.44 -9.70
C TYR A 73 -15.07 0.11 -10.18
N LEU A 74 -16.12 0.43 -9.40
CA LEU A 74 -17.51 0.18 -9.80
C LEU A 74 -17.98 1.02 -11.00
N ASN A 75 -17.38 2.18 -11.21
CA ASN A 75 -17.66 3.04 -12.37
C ASN A 75 -16.38 3.35 -13.14
N TYR A 76 -15.32 2.55 -12.95
CA TYR A 76 -14.08 2.70 -13.67
C TYR A 76 -14.30 2.46 -15.16
N ILE A 77 -13.78 3.37 -15.97
CA ILE A 77 -13.76 3.29 -17.42
C ILE A 77 -12.30 3.21 -17.83
N VAL A 78 -11.94 2.14 -18.53
CA VAL A 78 -10.61 1.89 -19.08
C VAL A 78 -10.11 3.12 -19.83
N ASN A 79 -9.00 3.69 -19.38
CA ASN A 79 -8.35 4.81 -20.03
C ASN A 79 -6.83 4.66 -19.92
N PRO A 80 -6.21 3.89 -20.84
CA PRO A 80 -4.81 3.50 -20.73
C PRO A 80 -3.84 4.67 -20.61
N GLU A 81 -4.19 5.84 -21.18
CA GLU A 81 -3.40 7.06 -21.05
C GLU A 81 -3.42 7.60 -19.60
N LEU A 82 -4.62 7.71 -19.01
CA LEU A 82 -4.76 8.17 -17.63
C LEU A 82 -4.15 7.17 -16.64
N ASP A 83 -4.36 5.88 -16.85
CA ASP A 83 -3.89 4.83 -15.95
C ASP A 83 -2.36 4.77 -15.95
N LYS A 84 -1.74 4.90 -17.13
CA LYS A 84 -0.29 5.07 -17.24
C LYS A 84 0.21 6.28 -16.46
N LEU A 85 -0.42 7.45 -16.63
CA LEU A 85 -0.04 8.68 -15.94
C LEU A 85 -0.14 8.55 -14.41
N LYS A 86 -1.20 7.90 -13.91
CA LYS A 86 -1.37 7.61 -12.48
C LYS A 86 -0.23 6.73 -11.95
N ASN A 87 0.09 5.65 -12.66
CA ASN A 87 1.16 4.74 -12.26
C ASN A 87 2.53 5.41 -12.24
N GLU A 88 2.84 6.22 -13.27
CA GLU A 88 4.07 7.01 -13.31
C GLU A 88 4.17 7.93 -12.08
N LYS A 89 3.08 8.58 -11.69
CA LYS A 89 3.05 9.51 -10.55
C LYS A 89 3.12 8.81 -9.19
N ILE A 90 2.57 7.59 -9.07
CA ILE A 90 2.72 6.73 -7.88
C ILE A 90 4.18 6.27 -7.75
N VAL A 91 4.80 5.81 -8.84
CA VAL A 91 6.23 5.42 -8.87
C VAL A 91 7.14 6.61 -8.52
N GLU A 92 6.84 7.79 -9.06
CA GLU A 92 7.53 9.03 -8.71
C GLU A 92 7.41 9.33 -7.21
N SER A 93 6.22 9.19 -6.62
CA SER A 93 6.01 9.44 -5.20
C SER A 93 6.87 8.55 -4.28
N LYS A 94 7.03 7.27 -4.66
CA LYS A 94 7.90 6.30 -3.96
C LYS A 94 9.37 6.69 -4.07
N THR A 95 9.78 7.15 -5.26
CA THR A 95 11.13 7.63 -5.52
C THR A 95 11.43 8.89 -4.69
N LEU A 96 10.51 9.84 -4.66
CA LEU A 96 10.64 11.07 -3.88
C LEU A 96 10.75 10.80 -2.37
N LEU A 97 9.98 9.85 -1.82
CA LEU A 97 10.11 9.47 -0.42
C LEU A 97 11.48 8.86 -0.13
N ALA A 98 11.92 7.93 -0.99
CA ALA A 98 13.22 7.27 -0.83
C ALA A 98 14.38 8.28 -0.89
N GLU A 99 14.33 9.22 -1.84
CA GLU A 99 15.29 10.32 -1.94
C GLU A 99 15.25 11.21 -0.69
N TYR A 100 14.06 11.65 -0.26
CA TYR A 100 13.93 12.49 0.93
C TYR A 100 14.55 11.82 2.17
N LEU A 101 14.22 10.55 2.44
CA LEU A 101 14.77 9.79 3.57
C LEU A 101 16.30 9.57 3.47
N SER A 102 16.86 9.60 2.26
CA SER A 102 18.30 9.50 2.05
C SER A 102 19.04 10.80 2.40
N PHE A 103 18.43 11.96 2.12
CA PHE A 103 19.01 13.28 2.34
C PHE A 103 18.65 13.90 3.70
N HIS A 104 17.63 13.40 4.38
CA HIS A 104 17.15 13.91 5.66
C HIS A 104 17.32 12.85 6.77
N PRO A 105 18.56 12.64 7.25
CA PRO A 105 18.80 11.70 8.33
C PRO A 105 18.17 12.20 9.64
N LEU A 106 17.77 11.25 10.49
CA LEU A 106 17.21 11.52 11.80
C LEU A 106 18.31 11.92 12.79
N PHE A 107 18.16 13.05 13.47
CA PHE A 107 18.96 13.38 14.64
C PHE A 107 18.43 12.64 15.88
N SER A 108 19.26 11.82 16.51
CA SER A 108 18.89 11.02 17.68
C SER A 108 19.94 11.08 18.78
N LYS A 109 19.46 11.05 20.02
CA LYS A 109 20.27 10.90 21.25
C LYS A 109 20.14 9.50 21.85
N ALA A 110 19.90 8.49 21.01
CA ALA A 110 19.72 7.11 21.46
C ALA A 110 21.01 6.56 22.08
N LYS A 111 22.15 6.78 21.42
CA LYS A 111 23.48 6.32 21.87
C LYS A 111 24.28 7.41 22.60
N TYR A 112 24.28 8.60 22.02
CA TYR A 112 25.15 9.70 22.41
C TYR A 112 24.36 10.85 23.02
N LYS A 113 24.85 11.45 24.12
CA LYS A 113 24.17 12.57 24.79
C LYS A 113 24.16 13.83 23.93
N GLU A 114 25.23 14.03 23.18
CA GLU A 114 25.39 15.08 22.18
C GLU A 114 24.48 14.88 20.97
N GLY A 115 24.06 13.64 20.71
CA GLY A 115 23.24 13.24 19.57
C GLY A 115 24.02 13.12 18.26
N ARG A 116 23.53 12.29 17.36
CA ARG A 116 24.10 12.05 16.03
C ARG A 116 23.01 11.88 14.99
N TYR A 117 23.40 11.98 13.72
CA TYR A 117 22.50 11.75 12.59
C TYR A 117 22.54 10.29 12.16
N TYR A 118 21.37 9.69 11.89
CA TYR A 118 21.22 8.32 11.45
C TYR A 118 20.47 8.26 10.13
N THR A 119 20.99 7.50 9.17
CA THR A 119 20.27 7.23 7.92
C THR A 119 19.03 6.41 8.21
N VAL A 120 17.89 6.83 7.63
CA VAL A 120 16.58 6.21 7.84
C VAL A 120 15.95 5.71 6.53
N THR A 121 16.79 5.39 5.54
CA THR A 121 16.32 4.75 4.31
C THR A 121 15.60 3.43 4.60
N GLU A 122 14.78 2.98 3.66
CA GLU A 122 14.03 1.72 3.78
C GLU A 122 14.95 0.53 4.10
N GLU A 123 16.14 0.48 3.49
CA GLU A 123 17.16 -0.54 3.79
C GLU A 123 17.59 -0.50 5.26
N LYS A 124 17.84 0.69 5.81
CA LYS A 124 18.21 0.87 7.23
C LYS A 124 17.06 0.48 8.15
N GLN A 125 15.82 0.85 7.83
CA GLN A 125 14.66 0.42 8.61
C GLN A 125 14.53 -1.11 8.62
N ARG A 126 14.61 -1.78 7.46
CA ARG A 126 14.59 -3.25 7.37
C ARG A 126 15.73 -3.90 8.15
N GLN A 127 16.94 -3.35 8.07
CA GLN A 127 18.10 -3.85 8.80
C GLN A 127 17.89 -3.76 10.33
N LEU A 128 17.35 -2.64 10.81
CA LEU A 128 17.06 -2.43 12.22
C LEU A 128 15.98 -3.40 12.71
N THR A 129 14.86 -3.49 11.99
CA THR A 129 13.77 -4.44 12.28
C THR A 129 14.29 -5.88 12.35
N SER A 130 15.12 -6.29 11.39
CA SER A 130 15.70 -7.64 11.37
C SER A 130 16.59 -7.91 12.59
N LYS A 131 17.41 -6.94 13.01
CA LYS A 131 18.26 -7.06 14.20
C LYS A 131 17.43 -7.16 15.48
N MET A 132 16.39 -6.34 15.62
CA MET A 132 15.49 -6.36 16.78
C MET A 132 14.69 -7.68 16.83
N ALA A 133 14.23 -8.18 15.69
CA ALA A 133 13.57 -9.49 15.59
C ALA A 133 14.51 -10.63 16.02
N MET A 134 15.76 -10.63 15.56
CA MET A 134 16.74 -11.63 15.98
C MET A 134 17.03 -11.56 17.48
N TYR A 135 17.19 -10.37 18.03
CA TYR A 135 17.35 -10.22 19.48
C TYR A 135 16.18 -10.84 20.25
N ASN A 136 14.94 -10.58 19.82
CA ASN A 136 13.74 -11.13 20.46
C ASN A 136 13.69 -12.66 20.39
N ILE A 137 14.06 -13.26 19.24
CA ILE A 137 14.09 -14.72 19.07
C ILE A 137 15.12 -15.39 19.99
N TYR A 138 16.31 -14.79 20.13
CA TYR A 138 17.34 -15.29 21.03
C TYR A 138 16.90 -15.16 22.50
N SER A 139 16.33 -14.01 22.86
CA SER A 139 15.83 -13.75 24.21
C SER A 139 14.73 -14.74 24.63
N GLN A 140 13.79 -15.07 23.74
CA GLN A 140 12.76 -16.09 23.97
C GLN A 140 13.34 -17.49 24.27
N GLN A 141 14.52 -17.79 23.72
CA GLN A 141 15.24 -19.04 23.95
C GLN A 141 16.23 -18.94 25.12
N SER A 142 16.21 -17.85 25.89
CA SER A 142 17.20 -17.57 26.95
C SER A 142 18.65 -17.56 26.43
N LEU A 143 18.84 -17.23 25.14
CA LEU A 143 20.14 -17.09 24.49
C LEU A 143 20.52 -15.60 24.38
N SER A 144 21.83 -15.33 24.40
CA SER A 144 22.36 -13.98 24.18
C SER A 144 22.60 -13.71 22.69
N TYR A 145 22.10 -12.58 22.19
CA TYR A 145 22.40 -12.09 20.85
C TYR A 145 23.41 -10.94 20.89
N SER A 146 24.61 -11.16 20.35
CA SER A 146 25.74 -10.21 20.43
C SER A 146 25.98 -9.41 19.14
N LEU A 147 25.06 -9.44 18.16
CA LEU A 147 25.22 -8.78 16.86
C LEU A 147 24.38 -7.50 16.71
N LEU A 148 24.17 -6.82 17.84
CA LEU A 148 23.57 -5.49 17.92
C LEU A 148 24.61 -4.42 17.56
N LYS A 149 25.00 -4.40 16.29
CA LYS A 149 25.90 -3.41 15.73
C LYS A 149 25.17 -2.43 14.83
N TRP A 150 25.45 -1.13 14.99
CA TRP A 150 24.82 -0.05 14.23
C TRP A 150 25.77 1.13 14.00
N ASN A 151 25.47 1.96 13.01
CA ASN A 151 26.28 3.12 12.64
C ASN A 151 25.42 4.38 12.47
N ASP A 152 25.99 5.51 12.85
CA ASP A 152 25.51 6.83 12.43
C ASP A 152 26.06 7.21 11.04
N VAL A 153 25.60 8.33 10.48
CA VAL A 153 25.97 8.78 9.12
C VAL A 153 27.48 8.99 9.00
N GLY A 154 28.09 8.31 8.02
CA GLY A 154 29.52 8.47 7.69
C GLY A 154 30.49 7.65 8.54
N ASN A 155 30.00 6.94 9.55
CA ASN A 155 30.83 6.12 10.44
C ASN A 155 30.61 4.62 10.24
N ILE A 156 31.55 3.82 10.75
CA ILE A 156 31.45 2.35 10.75
C ILE A 156 30.54 1.85 11.88
N CYS A 157 30.10 0.60 11.79
CA CYS A 157 29.29 -0.01 12.84
C CYS A 157 30.07 -0.21 14.14
N GLU A 158 29.41 0.10 15.25
CA GLU A 158 29.89 -0.12 16.61
C GLU A 158 28.87 -0.91 17.42
N ASP A 159 29.24 -1.35 18.63
CA ASP A 159 28.37 -2.12 19.52
C ASP A 159 27.33 -1.24 20.21
N TRP A 160 26.08 -1.70 20.18
CA TRP A 160 24.93 -1.07 20.79
C TRP A 160 24.26 -2.03 21.79
N THR A 161 23.67 -1.45 22.83
CA THR A 161 22.76 -2.17 23.71
C THR A 161 21.38 -2.28 23.06
N VAL A 162 20.57 -3.24 23.53
CA VAL A 162 19.18 -3.36 23.09
C VAL A 162 18.36 -2.11 23.43
N GLU A 163 18.63 -1.48 24.58
CA GLU A 163 17.91 -0.28 25.03
C GLU A 163 18.16 0.90 24.09
N GLU A 164 19.43 1.11 23.70
CA GLU A 164 19.81 2.16 22.74
C GLU A 164 19.17 1.90 21.36
N LEU A 165 19.21 0.66 20.84
CA LEU A 165 18.62 0.35 19.53
C LEU A 165 17.10 0.39 19.53
N THR A 166 16.46 -0.03 20.63
CA THR A 166 15.00 0.07 20.78
C THR A 166 14.58 1.52 20.76
N LYS A 167 15.29 2.39 21.49
CA LYS A 167 15.04 3.83 21.46
C LYS A 167 15.21 4.41 20.07
N LEU A 168 16.29 4.06 19.36
CA LEU A 168 16.49 4.52 17.98
C LEU A 168 15.35 4.02 17.06
N ALA A 169 14.94 2.76 17.19
CA ALA A 169 13.85 2.20 16.38
C ALA A 169 12.54 2.96 16.58
N MET A 170 12.19 3.28 17.82
CA MET A 170 10.99 4.08 18.14
C MET A 170 11.07 5.51 17.57
N GLU A 171 12.24 6.14 17.64
CA GLU A 171 12.44 7.49 17.09
C GLU A 171 12.39 7.49 15.55
N ILE A 172 12.92 6.45 14.90
CA ILE A 172 12.82 6.25 13.45
C ILE A 172 11.36 6.03 13.04
N ASP A 173 10.64 5.16 13.76
CA ASP A 173 9.22 4.89 13.51
C ASP A 173 8.38 6.18 13.58
N ALA A 174 8.56 6.97 14.65
CA ALA A 174 7.89 8.26 14.82
C ALA A 174 8.26 9.29 13.74
N TYR A 175 9.49 9.25 13.21
CA TYR A 175 9.95 10.15 12.16
C TYR A 175 9.42 9.76 10.77
N VAL A 176 9.46 8.47 10.43
CA VAL A 176 9.14 7.96 9.08
C VAL A 176 7.65 7.80 8.87
N THR A 177 6.90 7.39 9.90
CA THR A 177 5.45 7.13 9.80
C THR A 177 4.66 8.28 9.16
N PRO A 178 4.74 9.54 9.62
CA PRO A 178 3.98 10.63 9.00
C PRO A 178 4.37 10.91 7.54
N LEU A 179 5.62 10.61 7.14
CA LEU A 179 6.07 10.75 5.75
C LEU A 179 5.44 9.68 4.86
N VAL A 180 5.41 8.43 5.33
CA VAL A 180 4.74 7.32 4.64
C VAL A 180 3.24 7.58 4.55
N GLU A 181 2.59 8.05 5.61
CA GLU A 181 1.18 8.40 5.60
C GLU A 181 0.87 9.52 4.59
N LYS A 182 1.74 10.56 4.52
CA LYS A 182 1.61 11.64 3.52
C LYS A 182 1.72 11.10 2.09
N GLN A 183 2.67 10.21 1.84
CA GLN A 183 2.83 9.55 0.54
C GLN A 183 1.59 8.72 0.18
N GLN A 184 1.11 7.87 1.09
CA GLN A 184 -0.06 7.02 0.86
C GLN A 184 -1.34 7.86 0.64
N ALA A 185 -1.50 8.96 1.36
CA ALA A 185 -2.61 9.89 1.14
C ALA A 185 -2.56 10.51 -0.27
N TYR A 186 -1.36 10.84 -0.74
CA TYR A 186 -1.14 11.34 -2.10
C TYR A 186 -1.43 10.27 -3.17
N GLU A 187 -0.94 9.05 -3.00
CA GLU A 187 -1.22 7.93 -3.91
C GLU A 187 -2.74 7.68 -4.03
N LYS A 188 -3.47 7.70 -2.91
CA LYS A 188 -4.95 7.62 -2.90
C LYS A 188 -5.62 8.78 -3.63
N MET A 189 -5.08 9.99 -3.55
CA MET A 189 -5.60 11.14 -4.29
C MET A 189 -5.41 10.97 -5.80
N VAL A 190 -4.22 10.52 -6.23
CA VAL A 190 -3.91 10.22 -7.64
C VAL A 190 -4.86 9.14 -8.18
N GLN A 191 -5.10 8.09 -7.40
CA GLN A 191 -5.91 6.96 -7.85
C GLN A 191 -7.39 7.32 -8.09
N LYS A 192 -7.95 8.21 -7.25
CA LYS A 192 -9.35 8.64 -7.31
C LYS A 192 -9.73 9.50 -8.52
N VAL A 193 -8.74 10.09 -9.19
CA VAL A 193 -9.02 10.96 -10.34
C VAL A 193 -9.64 10.17 -11.48
N SER A 194 -10.66 10.74 -12.13
CA SER A 194 -11.43 10.04 -13.17
C SER A 194 -11.14 10.53 -14.59
N ASN A 195 -10.37 11.62 -14.75
CA ASN A 195 -10.04 12.19 -16.06
C ASN A 195 -8.68 12.93 -16.05
N ILE A 196 -8.17 13.23 -17.24
CA ILE A 196 -6.86 13.88 -17.44
C ILE A 196 -6.85 15.33 -16.91
N GLU A 197 -7.97 16.04 -16.96
CA GLU A 197 -8.04 17.44 -16.49
C GLU A 197 -7.82 17.51 -14.98
N GLU A 198 -8.53 16.68 -14.21
CA GLU A 198 -8.33 16.50 -12.77
C GLU A 198 -6.90 16.05 -12.45
N PHE A 199 -6.34 15.13 -13.24
CA PHE A 199 -4.98 14.62 -13.04
C PHE A 199 -3.95 15.73 -13.14
N ASN A 200 -4.10 16.61 -14.12
CA ASN A 200 -3.22 17.75 -14.34
C ASN A 200 -3.32 18.81 -13.23
N MET A 201 -4.39 18.82 -12.44
CA MET A 201 -4.53 19.69 -11.27
C MET A 201 -3.80 19.14 -10.03
N ILE A 202 -3.41 17.86 -10.02
CA ILE A 202 -2.65 17.28 -8.92
C ILE A 202 -1.22 17.85 -8.97
N GLY A 203 -0.84 18.63 -7.95
CA GLY A 203 0.54 19.09 -7.77
C GLY A 203 1.51 17.94 -7.46
N ASN A 204 2.81 18.20 -7.49
CA ASN A 204 3.80 17.18 -7.12
C ASN A 204 3.82 16.96 -5.60
N LEU A 205 4.09 15.72 -5.19
CA LEU A 205 4.33 15.40 -3.79
C LEU A 205 5.63 16.09 -3.32
N VAL A 206 5.55 16.81 -2.21
CA VAL A 206 6.71 17.45 -1.58
C VAL A 206 6.75 17.03 -0.12
N PHE A 207 7.92 16.61 0.35
CA PHE A 207 8.19 16.33 1.75
C PHE A 207 8.88 17.55 2.38
N GLU A 208 8.52 17.86 3.62
CA GLU A 208 9.03 19.00 4.40
C GLU A 208 9.65 18.48 5.69
#